data_AF-A0A257NE78-F1
#
_entry.id   AF-A0A257NE78-F1
#
_cell.length_a   1.000
_cell.length_b   1.000
_cell.length_c   1.000
_cell.angle_alpha   90.00
_cell.angle_beta   90.00
_cell.angle_gamma   90.00
#
_symmetry.space_group_name_H-M   'P 1'
#
loop_
_entity.id
_entity.type
_entity.pdbx_description
1 polymer ?
#
loop_
_entity_poly.entity_id
_entity_poly.type
_entity_poly.pdbx_seq_one_letter_code
_entity_poly.pdbx_strand_id
1 'polypeptide(L)'
;MSVTKILAGLCLAAIILPASAEEKFKVCADPLNPPYSTKNKDGFENKIAELFAKELGQKVEYTWFALRIGFIRNTLTAPVNEWDADSDKFKCDIVMGVPAGYDLTLTTAPYYKSTYVLLIAKGRGWDDIKDANQLTELP
;
A
#
# COMPACT_ATOMS: atom_id res chain seq x y z
N MET A 1 -29.15 67.94 4.23
CA MET A 1 -28.51 67.92 2.91
C MET A 1 -27.15 67.27 3.07
N SER A 2 -26.93 66.12 2.42
CA SER A 2 -25.64 65.53 2.00
C SER A 2 -24.50 65.42 3.04
N VAL A 3 -23.87 64.29 3.33
CA VAL A 3 -23.44 63.20 2.43
C VAL A 3 -23.32 61.92 3.27
N THR A 4 -24.10 60.92 2.91
CA THR A 4 -24.02 59.55 3.41
C THR A 4 -22.97 58.78 2.58
N LYS A 5 -22.24 57.86 3.22
CA LYS A 5 -21.48 56.72 2.64
C LYS A 5 -20.05 57.00 2.15
N ILE A 6 -19.06 56.72 3.00
CA ILE A 6 -17.68 56.43 2.56
C ILE A 6 -17.12 55.24 3.37
N LEU A 7 -16.89 54.15 2.63
CA LEU A 7 -15.97 53.03 2.83
C LEU A 7 -16.04 52.22 4.14
N ALA A 8 -17.04 51.32 4.22
CA ALA A 8 -16.86 50.04 4.87
C ALA A 8 -16.24 49.07 3.85
N GLY A 9 -14.91 49.04 3.78
CA GLY A 9 -14.16 48.22 2.84
C GLY A 9 -12.84 47.76 3.46
N LEU A 10 -12.92 47.11 4.64
CA LEU A 10 -11.75 46.47 5.23
C LEU A 10 -11.83 44.97 4.97
N CYS A 11 -10.99 44.55 4.03
CA CYS A 11 -10.70 43.20 3.59
C CYS A 11 -11.00 42.11 4.63
N LEU A 12 -12.04 41.32 4.37
CA LEU A 12 -12.03 39.91 4.73
C LEU A 12 -10.95 39.25 3.86
N ALA A 13 -9.70 39.30 4.30
CA ALA A 13 -8.72 38.32 3.85
C ALA A 13 -9.22 36.98 4.38
N ALA A 14 -10.01 36.28 3.58
CA ALA A 14 -10.31 34.88 3.80
C ALA A 14 -8.96 34.17 3.84
N ILE A 15 -8.52 33.82 5.04
CA ILE A 15 -7.41 32.92 5.25
C ILE A 15 -7.87 31.59 4.65
N ILE A 16 -7.55 31.37 3.37
CA ILE A 16 -7.56 30.03 2.79
C ILE A 16 -6.36 29.34 3.42
N LEU A 17 -6.52 28.86 4.65
CA LEU A 17 -5.66 27.80 5.15
C LEU A 17 -6.00 26.61 4.27
N PRO A 18 -5.09 26.11 3.41
CA PRO A 18 -5.25 24.74 2.99
C PRO A 18 -5.25 23.94 4.29
N ALA A 19 -6.37 23.28 4.59
CA ALA A 19 -6.40 22.27 5.63
C ALA A 19 -5.44 21.17 5.17
N SER A 20 -4.15 21.33 5.49
CA SER A 20 -3.12 20.34 5.22
C SER A 20 -3.29 19.23 6.25
N ALA A 21 -4.26 18.37 6.01
CA ALA A 21 -4.23 17.00 6.51
C ALA A 21 -3.79 16.11 5.34
N GLU A 22 -2.60 16.35 4.80
CA GLU A 22 -2.00 15.33 3.94
C GLU A 22 -1.50 14.22 4.86
N GLU A 23 -2.44 13.39 5.34
CA GLU A 23 -2.10 12.09 5.92
C GLU A 23 -1.21 11.39 4.92
N LYS A 24 -0.09 10.84 5.40
CA LYS A 24 0.82 10.10 4.54
C LYS A 24 0.11 8.82 4.09
N PHE A 25 0.39 8.38 2.87
CA PHE A 25 -0.03 7.06 2.42
C PHE A 25 0.89 6.02 3.08
N LYS A 26 0.50 5.54 4.28
CA LYS A 26 1.34 4.68 5.11
C LYS A 26 1.20 3.22 4.70
N VAL A 27 2.24 2.69 4.06
CA VAL A 27 2.28 1.34 3.49
C VAL A 27 3.08 0.40 4.37
N CYS A 28 2.49 -0.75 4.72
CA CYS A 28 3.21 -1.86 5.30
C CYS A 28 3.91 -2.64 4.18
N ALA A 29 5.23 -2.83 4.26
CA ALA A 29 5.98 -3.51 3.20
C ALA A 29 7.20 -4.27 3.72
N ASP A 30 7.62 -5.28 2.95
CA ASP A 30 8.90 -5.97 3.18
C ASP A 30 10.06 -5.19 2.53
N PRO A 31 11.16 -4.91 3.26
CA PRO A 31 12.32 -4.21 2.72
C PRO A 31 13.19 -5.06 1.77
N LEU A 32 13.00 -6.38 1.69
CA LEU A 32 13.84 -7.32 0.92
C LEU A 32 12.98 -8.46 0.33
N ASN A 33 11.99 -8.13 -0.50
CA ASN A 33 11.11 -9.11 -1.14
C ASN A 33 10.92 -8.81 -2.65
N PRO A 34 11.98 -8.84 -3.48
CA PRO A 34 11.82 -8.72 -4.92
C PRO A 34 11.03 -9.91 -5.49
N PRO A 35 10.21 -9.70 -6.54
CA PRO A 35 10.04 -8.44 -7.29
C PRO A 35 9.00 -7.48 -6.70
N TYR A 36 8.37 -7.81 -5.57
CA TYR A 36 7.25 -7.08 -4.99
C TYR A 36 7.68 -5.73 -4.41
N SER A 37 8.58 -5.77 -3.42
CA SER A 37 8.97 -4.58 -2.66
C SER A 37 10.41 -4.67 -2.18
N THR A 38 11.11 -3.54 -2.18
CA THR A 38 12.43 -3.40 -1.57
C THR A 38 12.59 -2.04 -0.89
N LYS A 39 13.59 -1.93 -0.01
CA LYS A 39 13.97 -0.65 0.63
C LYS A 39 14.45 0.41 -0.38
N ASN A 40 14.93 -0.03 -1.56
CA ASN A 40 15.31 0.85 -2.66
C ASN A 40 14.09 1.36 -3.46
N LYS A 41 12.88 0.87 -3.15
CA LYS A 41 11.62 1.24 -3.81
C LYS A 41 11.60 0.95 -5.32
N ASP A 42 12.29 -0.13 -5.72
CA ASP A 42 12.38 -0.61 -7.11
C ASP A 42 11.44 -1.79 -7.40
N GLY A 43 10.73 -2.31 -6.40
CA GLY A 43 9.71 -3.35 -6.57
C GLY A 43 8.44 -2.81 -7.21
N PHE A 44 7.67 -3.69 -7.87
CA PHE A 44 6.46 -3.27 -8.58
C PHE A 44 5.37 -2.77 -7.62
N GLU A 45 5.25 -3.33 -6.41
CA GLU A 45 4.29 -2.85 -5.40
C GLU A 45 4.71 -1.50 -4.83
N ASN A 46 6.02 -1.19 -4.80
CA ASN A 46 6.47 0.17 -4.45
C ASN A 46 5.98 1.19 -5.50
N LYS A 47 6.01 0.83 -6.78
CA LYS A 47 5.53 1.71 -7.88
C LYS A 47 4.02 1.88 -7.88
N ILE A 48 3.27 0.83 -7.55
CA ILE A 48 1.81 0.92 -7.38
C ILE A 48 1.47 1.81 -6.17
N ALA A 49 2.19 1.69 -5.05
CA ALA A 49 2.00 2.57 -3.91
C ALA A 49 2.28 4.05 -4.24
N GLU A 50 3.35 4.32 -4.99
CA GLU A 50 3.66 5.67 -5.50
C GLU A 50 2.54 6.22 -6.40
N LEU A 51 1.93 5.37 -7.24
CA LEU A 51 0.79 5.74 -8.07
C LEU A 51 -0.44 6.13 -7.24
N PHE A 52 -0.82 5.33 -6.25
CA PHE A 52 -1.96 5.64 -5.38
C PHE A 52 -1.73 6.91 -4.57
N ALA A 53 -0.56 7.05 -3.95
CA ALA A 53 -0.23 8.24 -3.18
C ALA A 53 -0.27 9.51 -4.04
N LYS A 54 0.21 9.43 -5.30
CA LYS A 54 0.10 10.55 -6.24
C LYS A 54 -1.35 10.93 -6.52
N GLU A 55 -2.22 9.96 -6.77
CA GLU A 55 -3.64 10.21 -7.07
C GLU A 55 -4.38 10.80 -5.87
N LEU A 56 -4.02 10.37 -4.65
CA LEU A 56 -4.58 10.88 -3.40
C LEU A 56 -4.01 12.23 -2.99
N GLY A 57 -2.99 12.74 -3.68
CA GLY A 57 -2.20 13.88 -3.22
C GLY A 57 -1.64 13.58 -1.83
N GLN A 58 -0.81 12.55 -1.71
CA GLN A 58 -0.17 12.12 -0.47
C GLN A 58 1.27 11.71 -0.74
N LYS A 59 2.10 11.72 0.30
CA LYS A 59 3.45 11.12 0.26
C LYS A 59 3.42 9.70 0.81
N VAL A 60 4.10 8.78 0.12
CA VAL A 60 4.27 7.41 0.62
C VAL A 60 5.20 7.41 1.85
N GLU A 61 4.76 6.76 2.91
CA GLU A 61 5.58 6.40 4.06
C GLU A 61 5.55 4.88 4.24
N TYR A 62 6.71 4.26 4.43
CA TYR A 62 6.79 2.81 4.59
C TYR A 62 7.06 2.44 6.04
N THR A 63 6.26 1.50 6.54
CA THR A 63 6.61 0.68 7.70
C THR A 63 7.19 -0.64 7.19
N TRP A 64 8.50 -0.80 7.41
CA TRP A 64 9.24 -1.96 6.93
C TRP A 64 9.19 -3.12 7.93
N PHE A 65 8.71 -4.28 7.49
CA PHE A 65 8.70 -5.52 8.27
C PHE A 65 8.76 -6.73 7.33
N ALA A 66 9.48 -7.79 7.71
CA ALA A 66 9.58 -8.98 6.87
C ALA A 66 8.19 -9.62 6.66
N LEU A 67 7.82 -9.95 5.42
CA LEU A 67 6.57 -10.59 5.05
C LEU A 67 6.62 -12.07 5.42
N ARG A 68 6.35 -12.34 6.70
CA ARG A 68 6.30 -13.68 7.30
C ARG A 68 5.12 -13.76 8.26
N ILE A 69 4.98 -14.92 8.92
CA ILE A 69 3.95 -15.13 9.95
C ILE A 69 3.93 -13.95 10.93
N GLY A 70 2.75 -13.35 11.10
CA GLY A 70 2.53 -12.20 11.96
C GLY A 70 2.76 -10.83 11.30
N PHE A 71 3.00 -10.75 9.98
CA PHE A 71 3.18 -9.47 9.27
C PHE A 71 2.06 -8.47 9.57
N ILE A 72 0.78 -8.85 9.39
CA ILE A 72 -0.39 -7.99 9.66
C ILE A 72 -0.40 -7.49 11.11
N ARG A 73 -0.23 -8.41 12.07
CA ARG A 73 -0.23 -8.10 13.51
C ARG A 73 0.87 -7.11 13.91
N ASN A 74 2.04 -7.21 13.30
CA ASN A 74 3.19 -6.37 13.62
C ASN A 74 3.25 -5.06 12.80
N THR A 75 2.32 -4.88 11.85
CA THR A 75 2.29 -3.74 10.93
C THR A 75 0.91 -3.08 10.94
N LEU A 76 -0.01 -3.54 10.08
CA LEU A 76 -1.32 -2.95 9.82
C LEU A 76 -2.18 -2.78 11.08
N THR A 77 -2.13 -3.74 12.00
CA THR A 77 -2.91 -3.68 13.25
C THR A 77 -2.04 -3.39 14.48
N ALA A 78 -0.78 -3.04 14.27
CA ALA A 78 0.11 -2.67 15.37
C ALA A 78 -0.06 -1.17 15.68
N PRO A 79 -0.31 -0.79 16.94
CA PRO A 79 -0.35 0.62 17.30
C PRO A 79 1.03 1.25 17.11
N VAL A 80 1.07 2.56 16.86
CA VAL A 80 2.32 3.33 16.80
C VAL A 80 3.05 3.29 18.14
N ASN A 81 2.30 3.33 19.24
CA ASN A 81 2.81 3.27 20.59
C ASN A 81 2.19 2.08 21.33
N GLU A 82 3.02 1.17 21.85
CA GLU A 82 2.57 -0.05 22.51
C GLU A 82 1.81 0.21 23.82
N TRP A 83 2.03 1.37 24.44
CA TRP A 83 1.32 1.78 25.67
C TRP A 83 -0.06 2.39 25.41
N ASP A 84 -0.37 2.68 24.15
CA ASP A 84 -1.61 3.32 23.71
C ASP A 84 -2.49 2.28 22.99
N ALA A 85 -2.91 1.26 23.74
CA ALA A 85 -3.66 0.12 23.20
C ALA A 85 -5.04 0.52 22.62
N ASP A 86 -5.59 1.64 23.08
CA ASP A 86 -6.88 2.18 22.63
C ASP A 86 -6.72 3.23 21.52
N SER A 87 -5.53 3.37 20.94
CA SER A 87 -5.25 4.34 19.87
C SER A 87 -5.78 3.88 18.51
N ASP A 88 -6.41 4.79 17.77
CA ASP A 88 -6.73 4.61 16.34
C ASP A 88 -5.52 4.81 15.42
N LYS A 89 -4.30 4.94 15.97
CA LYS A 89 -3.07 5.17 15.22
C LYS A 89 -2.24 3.89 15.07
N PHE A 90 -2.23 3.35 13.87
CA PHE A 90 -1.45 2.16 13.52
C PHE A 90 -0.13 2.50 12.82
N LYS A 91 0.82 1.56 12.81
CA LYS A 91 2.13 1.75 12.15
C LYS A 91 2.00 1.99 10.64
N CYS A 92 0.96 1.46 10.01
CA CYS A 92 0.64 1.65 8.59
C CYS A 92 -0.81 1.29 8.33
N ASP A 93 -1.34 1.74 7.20
CA ASP A 93 -2.79 1.75 6.93
C ASP A 93 -3.17 0.89 5.72
N ILE A 94 -2.18 0.47 4.91
CA ILE A 94 -2.42 -0.38 3.73
C ILE A 94 -1.29 -1.40 3.49
N VAL A 95 -1.68 -2.58 3.01
CA VAL A 95 -0.77 -3.60 2.44
C VAL A 95 -1.08 -3.67 0.95
N MET A 96 -0.07 -3.53 0.09
CA MET A 96 -0.30 -3.40 -1.36
C MET A 96 -0.84 -4.69 -2.00
N GLY A 97 -0.44 -5.85 -1.50
CA GLY A 97 -0.83 -7.15 -2.06
C GLY A 97 -1.28 -8.13 -0.98
N VAL A 98 -2.55 -8.54 -1.05
CA VAL A 98 -3.12 -9.68 -0.32
C VAL A 98 -4.05 -10.47 -1.25
N PRO A 99 -4.32 -11.76 -0.99
CA PRO A 99 -5.33 -12.50 -1.73
C PRO A 99 -6.72 -11.84 -1.64
N ALA A 100 -7.55 -12.05 -2.66
CA ALA A 100 -8.95 -11.62 -2.60
C ALA A 100 -9.68 -12.36 -1.45
N GLY A 101 -10.41 -11.62 -0.61
CA GLY A 101 -11.11 -12.20 0.54
C GLY A 101 -10.20 -12.64 1.69
N TYR A 102 -9.01 -12.03 1.83
CA TYR A 102 -8.07 -12.40 2.89
C TYR A 102 -8.60 -12.07 4.29
N ASP A 103 -8.81 -13.10 5.12
CA ASP A 103 -9.51 -13.02 6.42
C ASP A 103 -8.94 -12.01 7.43
N LEU A 104 -7.65 -11.68 7.34
CA LEU A 104 -6.99 -10.79 8.31
C LEU A 104 -7.18 -9.30 8.00
N THR A 105 -7.79 -8.95 6.87
CA THR A 105 -7.86 -7.58 6.37
C THR A 105 -9.15 -7.32 5.60
N LEU A 106 -9.63 -6.08 5.59
CA LEU A 106 -10.57 -5.66 4.56
C LEU A 106 -9.84 -5.55 3.21
N THR A 107 -10.39 -6.14 2.15
CA THR A 107 -9.76 -6.12 0.83
C THR A 107 -10.46 -5.16 -0.13
N THR A 108 -9.67 -4.55 -1.01
CA THR A 108 -10.17 -3.68 -2.10
C THR A 108 -10.74 -4.53 -3.24
N ALA A 109 -11.30 -3.88 -4.26
CA ALA A 109 -11.54 -4.55 -5.53
C ALA A 109 -10.20 -5.09 -6.09
N PRO A 110 -10.11 -6.37 -6.49
CA PRO A 110 -8.85 -6.94 -6.99
C PRO A 110 -8.35 -6.20 -8.23
N TYR A 111 -7.11 -5.71 -8.19
CA TYR A 111 -6.50 -4.96 -9.31
C TYR A 111 -5.64 -5.83 -10.24
N TYR A 112 -5.39 -7.09 -9.90
CA TYR A 112 -4.83 -8.09 -10.81
C TYR A 112 -5.26 -9.51 -10.41
N LYS A 113 -5.12 -10.45 -11.34
CA LYS A 113 -5.27 -11.89 -11.10
C LYS A 113 -4.05 -12.60 -11.65
N SER A 114 -3.48 -13.48 -10.85
CA SER A 114 -2.33 -14.31 -11.24
C SER A 114 -2.61 -15.78 -10.92
N THR A 115 -1.67 -16.64 -11.29
CA THR A 115 -1.70 -18.09 -11.02
C THR A 115 -0.32 -18.56 -10.58
N TYR A 116 -0.29 -19.70 -9.90
CA TYR A 116 0.94 -20.47 -9.76
C TYR A 116 1.43 -20.92 -11.14
N VAL A 117 2.75 -20.96 -11.31
CA VAL A 117 3.41 -21.41 -12.53
C VAL A 117 4.47 -22.45 -12.20
N LEU A 118 4.65 -23.41 -13.10
CA LEU A 118 5.75 -24.37 -13.02
C LEU A 118 6.98 -23.79 -13.74
N LEU A 119 8.11 -23.74 -13.04
CA LEU A 119 9.39 -23.27 -13.60
C LEU A 119 10.30 -24.47 -13.83
N ILE A 120 10.65 -24.74 -15.10
CA ILE A 120 11.51 -25.85 -15.50
C ILE A 120 12.75 -25.32 -16.20
N ALA A 121 13.91 -25.79 -15.76
CA ALA A 121 15.17 -25.50 -16.44
C ALA A 121 15.24 -26.23 -17.78
N LYS A 122 15.37 -25.46 -18.87
CA LYS A 122 15.50 -26.00 -20.22
C LYS A 122 16.74 -26.90 -20.36
N GLY A 123 16.64 -27.99 -21.10
CA GLY A 123 17.75 -28.91 -21.39
C GLY A 123 18.12 -29.82 -20.23
N ARG A 124 17.21 -30.03 -19.27
CA ARG A 124 17.41 -30.87 -18.08
C ARG A 124 16.51 -32.11 -18.04
N GLY A 125 15.97 -32.53 -19.19
CA GLY A 125 15.21 -33.78 -19.31
C GLY A 125 13.71 -33.66 -19.05
N TRP A 126 13.20 -32.44 -18.86
CA TRP A 126 11.78 -32.14 -18.62
C TRP A 126 11.22 -31.17 -19.66
N ASP A 127 11.87 -31.09 -20.82
CA ASP A 127 11.54 -30.12 -21.88
C ASP A 127 10.20 -30.41 -22.56
N ASP A 128 9.62 -31.58 -22.34
CA ASP A 128 8.32 -32.05 -22.81
C ASP A 128 7.16 -31.70 -21.86
N ILE A 129 7.44 -31.29 -20.62
CA ILE A 129 6.42 -30.78 -19.71
C ILE A 129 6.02 -29.36 -20.13
N LYS A 130 4.72 -29.18 -20.38
CA LYS A 130 4.06 -27.92 -20.78
C LYS A 130 2.94 -27.50 -19.84
N ASP A 131 2.39 -28.45 -19.09
CA ASP A 131 1.30 -28.24 -18.15
C ASP A 131 1.63 -28.90 -16.81
N ALA A 132 1.25 -28.25 -15.70
CA ALA A 132 1.56 -28.75 -14.36
C ALA A 132 0.86 -30.09 -14.05
N ASN A 133 -0.28 -30.38 -14.66
CA ASN A 133 -1.00 -31.64 -14.43
C ASN A 133 -0.24 -32.86 -14.94
N GLN A 134 0.64 -32.69 -15.94
CA GLN A 134 1.48 -33.79 -16.45
C GLN A 134 2.37 -34.39 -15.35
N LEU A 135 2.73 -33.62 -14.31
CA LEU A 135 3.50 -34.12 -13.17
C LEU A 135 2.76 -35.19 -12.36
N THR A 136 1.42 -35.21 -12.41
CA THR A 136 0.61 -36.20 -11.70
C THR A 136 0.52 -37.54 -12.44
N GLU A 137 0.90 -37.57 -13.71
CA GLU A 137 0.86 -38.74 -14.58
C GLU A 137 2.24 -39.41 -14.73
N LEU A 138 3.28 -38.83 -14.11
CA LEU A 138 4.62 -39.41 -14.11
C LEU A 138 4.66 -40.72 -13.28
N PRO A 139 5.46 -41.72 -13.73
CA PRO A 139 5.58 -43.00 -13.04
C PRO A 139 6.23 -42.90 -11.65
#